data_AF-A0A2A7B0A7-F1
#
_entry.id   AF-A0A2A7B0A7-F1
#
_cell.length_a   1.000
_cell.length_b   1.000
_cell.length_c   1.000
_cell.angle_alpha   90.00
_cell.angle_beta   90.00
_cell.angle_gamma   90.00
#
_symmetry.space_group_name_H-M   'P 1'
#
loop_
_entity.id
_entity.type
_entity.pdbx_description
1 polymer ?
#
loop_
_entity_poly.entity_id
_entity_poly.type
_entity_poly.pdbx_seq_one_letter_code
_entity_poly.pdbx_strand_id
1 'polypeptide(L)'
;MEKRIITISREFGSGGRTIGKLVAEHLGIRCYDAELIQKLAAESGFDENYIKEAGEYTPGGFLASAFTNRSFGPTNEDLLWKLQYRIIRELAEKEPCVIVGRCADFILQDRTDCLKVFVHADMKFRADRIVRVYGEREKSPEARLKEKDKRRAAYYRFYTDMNWGNAANYHIALDSGIIGIEKSAEIIESLA
;
A
#
# COMPACT_ATOMS: atom_id res chain seq x y z
N MET A 1 -21.69 -12.66 -1.08
CA MET A 1 -21.68 -11.19 -1.14
C MET A 1 -20.59 -10.80 -2.11
N GLU A 2 -20.94 -10.04 -3.15
CA GLU A 2 -20.00 -9.43 -4.09
C GLU A 2 -19.03 -8.51 -3.32
N LYS A 3 -17.73 -8.67 -3.54
CA LYS A 3 -16.69 -7.86 -2.90
C LYS A 3 -16.53 -6.58 -3.70
N ARG A 4 -17.11 -5.51 -3.17
CA ARG A 4 -17.10 -4.20 -3.83
C ARG A 4 -15.78 -3.47 -3.69
N ILE A 5 -14.96 -3.84 -2.70
CA ILE A 5 -13.71 -3.15 -2.38
C ILE A 5 -12.55 -4.13 -2.40
N ILE A 6 -11.46 -3.77 -3.07
CA ILE A 6 -10.26 -4.61 -3.16
C ILE A 6 -9.08 -3.79 -2.63
N THR A 7 -8.40 -4.28 -1.61
CA THR A 7 -7.18 -3.67 -1.07
C THR A 7 -5.96 -4.48 -1.50
N ILE A 8 -4.93 -3.81 -1.99
CA ILE A 8 -3.69 -4.45 -2.46
C ILE A 8 -2.50 -3.90 -1.70
N SER A 9 -2.04 -4.67 -0.72
CA SER A 9 -0.73 -4.51 -0.08
C SER A 9 0.33 -5.27 -0.90
N ARG A 10 1.58 -4.80 -0.89
CA ARG A 10 2.59 -5.28 -1.85
C ARG A 10 4.03 -4.95 -1.50
N GLU A 11 4.91 -5.89 -1.78
CA GLU A 11 6.35 -5.65 -1.83
C GLU A 11 6.71 -4.65 -2.95
N PHE A 12 7.74 -3.84 -2.73
CA PHE A 12 8.26 -2.99 -3.81
C PHE A 12 8.83 -3.88 -4.92
N GLY A 13 8.54 -3.54 -6.18
CA GLY A 13 9.00 -4.33 -7.31
C GLY A 13 8.20 -5.61 -7.61
N SER A 14 7.22 -6.02 -6.81
CA SER A 14 6.36 -7.18 -7.15
C SER A 14 5.41 -6.91 -8.32
N GLY A 15 5.10 -5.64 -8.57
CA GLY A 15 4.12 -5.27 -9.60
C GLY A 15 2.69 -5.17 -9.07
N GLY A 16 2.48 -5.28 -7.75
CA GLY A 16 1.16 -5.11 -7.14
C GLY A 16 0.43 -3.80 -7.51
N ARG A 17 1.16 -2.71 -7.80
CA ARG A 17 0.56 -1.47 -8.34
C ARG A 17 -0.03 -1.67 -9.74
N THR A 18 0.69 -2.38 -10.62
CA THR A 18 0.22 -2.69 -11.97
C THR A 18 -0.96 -3.64 -11.91
N ILE A 19 -0.87 -4.69 -11.08
CA ILE A 19 -1.97 -5.64 -10.85
C ILE A 19 -3.23 -4.91 -10.39
N GLY A 20 -3.14 -3.98 -9.42
CA GLY A 20 -4.31 -3.23 -8.97
C GLY A 20 -4.98 -2.37 -10.03
N LYS A 21 -4.19 -1.81 -10.96
CA LYS A 21 -4.74 -1.07 -12.10
C LYS A 21 -5.45 -2.00 -13.08
N LEU A 22 -4.87 -3.16 -13.39
CA LEU A 22 -5.48 -4.16 -14.26
C LEU A 22 -6.78 -4.70 -13.68
N VAL A 23 -6.80 -5.05 -12.39
CA VAL A 23 -8.02 -5.48 -11.69
C VAL A 23 -9.12 -4.42 -11.80
N ALA A 24 -8.78 -3.14 -11.58
CA ALA A 24 -9.74 -2.06 -11.68
C ALA A 24 -10.26 -1.88 -13.11
N GLU A 25 -9.39 -2.01 -14.12
CA GLU A 25 -9.73 -1.95 -15.53
C GLU A 25 -10.67 -3.09 -15.93
N HIS A 26 -10.36 -4.33 -15.56
CA HIS A 26 -11.17 -5.51 -15.87
C HIS A 26 -12.59 -5.40 -15.28
N LEU A 27 -12.67 -4.96 -14.02
CA LEU A 27 -13.95 -4.80 -13.30
C LEU A 27 -14.69 -3.50 -13.67
N GLY A 28 -14.08 -2.59 -14.41
CA GLY A 28 -14.67 -1.28 -14.73
C GLY A 28 -14.87 -0.37 -13.51
N ILE A 29 -13.98 -0.46 -12.50
CA ILE A 29 -14.06 0.29 -11.24
C ILE A 29 -12.86 1.24 -11.05
N ARG A 30 -12.94 2.14 -10.06
CA ARG A 30 -11.85 3.11 -9.77
C ARG A 30 -10.64 2.44 -9.13
N CYS A 31 -9.43 2.86 -9.48
CA CYS A 31 -8.18 2.50 -8.79
C CYS A 31 -7.59 3.69 -8.03
N TYR A 32 -7.70 3.66 -6.70
CA TYR A 32 -7.12 4.65 -5.81
C TYR A 32 -5.67 4.31 -5.46
N ASP A 33 -4.77 5.04 -6.12
CA ASP A 33 -3.33 5.03 -5.86
C ASP A 33 -2.80 6.47 -5.91
N ALA A 34 -2.48 7.01 -7.09
CA ALA A 34 -2.06 8.40 -7.25
C ALA A 34 -3.18 9.39 -6.88
N GLU A 35 -4.44 9.08 -7.22
CA GLU A 35 -5.60 9.92 -6.88
C GLU A 35 -5.82 10.04 -5.36
N LEU A 36 -5.50 8.98 -4.59
CA LEU A 36 -5.58 9.04 -3.13
C LEU A 36 -4.53 10.01 -2.56
N ILE A 37 -3.32 10.01 -3.14
CA ILE A 37 -2.27 10.95 -2.76
C ILE A 37 -2.69 12.39 -3.06
N GLN A 38 -3.30 12.64 -4.22
CA GLN A 38 -3.80 13.97 -4.59
C GLN A 38 -4.90 14.46 -3.65
N LYS A 39 -5.85 13.60 -3.29
CA LYS A 39 -6.88 13.93 -2.29
C LYS A 39 -6.27 14.25 -0.93
N LEU A 40 -5.31 13.44 -0.49
CA LEU A 40 -4.58 13.69 0.75
C LEU A 40 -3.84 15.04 0.71
N ALA A 41 -3.20 15.37 -0.41
CA ALA A 41 -2.49 16.65 -0.58
C ALA A 41 -3.44 17.84 -0.53
N ALA A 42 -4.54 17.76 -1.28
CA ALA A 42 -5.55 18.80 -1.32
C ALA A 42 -6.19 19.08 0.05
N GLU A 43 -6.43 18.04 0.85
CA GLU A 43 -7.10 18.17 2.15
C GLU A 43 -6.14 18.44 3.32
N SER A 44 -4.89 17.96 3.26
CA SER A 44 -3.89 18.24 4.31
C SER A 44 -3.13 19.54 4.10
N GLY A 45 -3.07 20.04 2.87
CA GLY A 45 -2.19 21.14 2.47
C GLY A 45 -0.71 20.75 2.36
N PHE A 46 -0.37 19.47 2.55
CA PHE A 46 1.00 18.99 2.38
C PHE A 46 1.37 18.77 0.91
N ASP A 47 2.65 18.90 0.61
CA ASP A 47 3.20 18.55 -0.70
C ASP A 47 2.98 17.07 -1.03
N GLU A 48 2.67 16.77 -2.30
CA GLU A 48 2.45 15.40 -2.74
C GLU A 48 3.66 14.49 -2.52
N ASN A 49 4.89 15.01 -2.67
CA ASN A 49 6.09 14.21 -2.45
C ASN A 49 6.25 13.90 -0.97
N TYR A 50 5.95 14.87 -0.09
CA TYR A 50 5.91 14.61 1.35
C TYR A 50 4.90 13.51 1.67
N ILE A 51 3.69 13.50 1.09
CA ILE A 51 2.69 12.45 1.34
C ILE A 51 3.12 11.10 0.77
N LYS A 52 3.68 11.07 -0.45
CA LYS A 52 4.22 9.85 -1.08
C LYS A 52 5.23 9.20 -0.16
N GLU A 53 6.11 10.01 0.40
CA GLU A 53 7.12 9.62 1.36
C GLU A 53 6.50 9.21 2.70
N ALA A 54 5.66 10.05 3.32
CA ALA A 54 5.16 9.87 4.68
C ALA A 54 4.31 8.61 4.87
N GLY A 55 3.50 8.18 3.90
CA GLY A 55 2.83 6.86 4.01
C GLY A 55 3.72 5.67 3.59
N GLU A 56 5.01 5.91 3.42
CA GLU A 56 6.08 4.92 3.46
C GLU A 56 7.06 5.17 4.63
N TYR A 57 6.98 6.26 5.41
CA TYR A 57 7.90 6.57 6.53
C TYR A 57 7.19 6.57 7.87
N THR A 58 7.80 5.96 8.88
CA THR A 58 7.36 6.09 10.28
C THR A 58 7.67 7.51 10.81
N PRO A 59 6.77 8.16 11.58
CA PRO A 59 7.15 9.33 12.37
C PRO A 59 8.29 8.99 13.31
N GLY A 60 9.41 9.69 13.13
CA GLY A 60 10.62 9.47 13.89
C GLY A 60 11.32 8.16 13.50
N GLY A 61 12.49 8.27 12.87
CA GLY A 61 13.38 7.11 12.67
C GLY A 61 13.64 6.35 13.98
N PHE A 62 14.26 5.18 13.91
CA PHE A 62 14.52 4.27 15.05
C PHE A 62 15.09 4.92 16.34
N LEU A 63 15.63 6.14 16.26
CA LEU A 63 16.10 6.94 17.39
C LEU A 63 15.11 7.97 17.94
N ALA A 64 14.10 8.39 17.19
CA ALA A 64 13.15 9.41 17.59
C ALA A 64 11.98 8.85 18.40
N SER A 65 11.62 7.56 18.27
CA SER A 65 10.58 6.96 19.13
C SER A 65 10.95 6.91 20.61
N ALA A 66 12.24 7.04 20.94
CA ALA A 66 12.74 7.14 22.31
C ALA A 66 12.76 8.59 22.85
N PHE A 67 12.65 9.60 21.98
CA PHE A 67 12.77 11.02 22.34
C PHE A 67 11.52 11.86 22.02
N THR A 68 10.60 11.37 21.20
CA THR A 68 9.29 12.01 21.01
C THR A 68 8.39 11.63 22.17
N ASN A 69 8.65 12.28 23.31
CA ASN A 69 7.63 12.55 24.31
C ASN A 69 6.35 12.94 23.56
N ARG A 70 5.28 12.15 23.71
CA ARG A 70 3.90 12.45 23.25
C ARG A 70 3.31 13.69 23.96
N SER A 71 4.16 14.61 24.40
CA SER A 71 3.86 15.78 25.22
C SER A 71 3.68 17.06 24.38
N PHE A 72 3.86 17.01 23.05
CA PHE A 72 3.80 18.19 22.16
C PHE A 72 2.71 18.11 21.06
N GLY A 73 1.61 17.40 21.31
CA GLY A 73 0.49 17.30 20.36
C GLY A 73 0.74 16.30 19.20
N PRO A 74 -0.21 16.18 18.26
CA PRO A 74 -0.10 15.24 17.14
C PRO A 74 0.99 15.64 16.15
N THR A 75 1.77 14.67 15.68
CA THR A 75 2.76 14.88 14.61
C THR A 75 2.09 15.07 13.25
N ASN A 76 2.84 15.55 12.25
CA ASN A 76 2.32 15.65 10.87
C ASN A 76 1.92 14.28 10.33
N GLU A 77 2.65 13.24 10.70
CA GLU A 77 2.35 11.87 10.32
C GLU A 77 1.08 11.35 11.01
N ASP A 78 0.83 11.72 12.27
CA ASP A 78 -0.42 11.40 12.96
C ASP A 78 -1.62 12.11 12.32
N LEU A 79 -1.45 13.36 11.91
CA LEU A 79 -2.47 14.10 11.15
C LEU A 79 -2.75 13.41 9.82
N LEU A 80 -1.70 13.06 9.08
CA LEU A 80 -1.81 12.38 7.80
C LEU A 80 -2.46 10.99 7.96
N TRP A 81 -2.13 10.25 9.02
CA TRP A 81 -2.77 8.98 9.34
C TRP A 81 -4.28 9.14 9.57
N LYS A 82 -4.69 10.11 10.39
CA LYS A 82 -6.11 10.38 10.65
C LYS A 82 -6.86 10.74 9.36
N LEU A 83 -6.23 11.57 8.52
CA LEU A 83 -6.80 11.97 7.23
C LEU A 83 -6.92 10.78 6.27
N GLN A 84 -5.87 9.97 6.15
CA GLN A 84 -5.86 8.74 5.36
C GLN A 84 -6.91 7.75 5.82
N TYR A 85 -7.04 7.55 7.13
CA TYR A 85 -8.05 6.67 7.72
C TYR A 85 -9.46 7.11 7.33
N ARG A 86 -9.76 8.41 7.43
CA ARG A 86 -11.05 8.97 7.02
C ARG A 86 -11.30 8.83 5.51
N ILE A 87 -10.38 9.32 4.68
CA ILE A 87 -10.54 9.34 3.22
C ILE A 87 -10.72 7.93 2.65
N ILE A 88 -9.93 6.95 3.11
CA ILE A 88 -10.06 5.57 2.62
C ILE A 88 -11.45 5.00 2.91
N ARG A 89 -12.00 5.27 4.10
CA ARG A 89 -13.36 4.82 4.46
C ARG A 89 -14.42 5.53 3.61
N GLU A 90 -14.30 6.84 3.41
CA GLU A 90 -15.23 7.60 2.57
C GLU A 90 -15.23 7.12 1.12
N LEU A 91 -14.05 6.83 0.53
CA LEU A 91 -13.95 6.28 -0.82
C LEU A 91 -14.62 4.91 -0.92
N ALA A 92 -14.46 4.05 0.10
CA ALA A 92 -15.06 2.72 0.15
C ALA A 92 -16.58 2.74 0.35
N GLU A 93 -17.13 3.77 1.00
CA GLU A 93 -18.59 3.97 1.07
C GLU A 93 -19.15 4.53 -0.25
N LYS A 94 -18.38 5.36 -0.95
CA LYS A 94 -18.85 6.07 -2.14
C LYS A 94 -19.09 5.15 -3.34
N GLU A 95 -18.11 4.30 -3.68
CA GLU A 95 -18.16 3.51 -4.91
C GLU A 95 -17.28 2.24 -4.84
N PRO A 96 -17.57 1.20 -5.65
CA PRO A 96 -16.66 0.07 -5.78
C PRO A 96 -15.28 0.53 -6.25
N CYS A 97 -14.21 0.02 -5.65
CA CYS A 97 -12.86 0.45 -5.98
C CYS A 97 -11.75 -0.51 -5.56
N VAL A 98 -10.60 -0.35 -6.21
CA VAL A 98 -9.31 -0.92 -5.82
C VAL A 98 -8.49 0.14 -5.09
N ILE A 99 -7.91 -0.18 -3.92
CA ILE A 99 -7.05 0.71 -3.15
C ILE A 99 -5.68 0.06 -2.96
N VAL A 100 -4.60 0.74 -3.36
CA VAL A 100 -3.24 0.18 -3.35
C VAL A 100 -2.42 0.73 -2.18
N GLY A 101 -2.17 -0.11 -1.17
CA GLY A 101 -1.30 0.17 -0.03
C GLY A 101 -1.96 1.00 1.08
N ARG A 102 -1.15 1.86 1.74
CA ARG A 102 -1.62 2.86 2.73
C ARG A 102 -2.41 2.25 3.90
N CYS A 103 -2.04 1.03 4.29
CA CYS A 103 -2.73 0.24 5.32
C CYS A 103 -4.23 0.06 5.07
N ALA A 104 -4.69 0.14 3.81
CA ALA A 104 -6.11 0.05 3.48
C ALA A 104 -6.73 -1.28 3.94
N ASP A 105 -5.97 -2.37 3.89
CA ASP A 105 -6.37 -3.69 4.39
C ASP A 105 -6.74 -3.68 5.88
N PHE A 106 -5.98 -2.92 6.69
CA PHE A 106 -6.27 -2.71 8.11
C PHE A 106 -7.38 -1.68 8.34
N ILE A 107 -7.36 -0.57 7.61
CA ILE A 107 -8.35 0.51 7.78
C ILE A 107 -9.76 0.01 7.47
N LEU A 108 -9.88 -0.90 6.50
CA LEU A 108 -11.14 -1.52 6.09
C LEU A 108 -11.34 -2.91 6.70
N GLN A 109 -10.67 -3.22 7.82
CA GLN A 109 -10.61 -4.60 8.32
C GLN A 109 -11.96 -5.19 8.71
N ASP A 110 -12.88 -4.35 9.19
CA ASP A 110 -14.22 -4.73 9.66
C ASP A 110 -15.25 -4.85 8.53
N ARG A 111 -14.87 -4.52 7.29
CA ARG A 111 -15.76 -4.60 6.13
C ARG A 111 -15.83 -6.02 5.58
N THR A 112 -17.04 -6.55 5.52
CA THR A 112 -17.31 -7.89 4.98
C THR A 112 -17.33 -7.94 3.45
N ASP A 113 -17.47 -6.78 2.78
CA ASP A 113 -17.42 -6.61 1.33
C ASP A 113 -16.03 -6.21 0.80
N CYS A 114 -14.99 -6.29 1.65
CA CYS A 114 -13.61 -5.99 1.28
C CYS A 114 -12.79 -7.26 1.03
N LEU A 115 -12.16 -7.38 -0.14
CA LEU A 115 -11.11 -8.37 -0.43
C LEU A 115 -9.74 -7.78 -0.08
N LYS A 116 -8.94 -8.52 0.70
CA LYS A 116 -7.60 -8.09 1.15
C LYS A 116 -6.55 -8.95 0.47
N VAL A 117 -5.70 -8.33 -0.34
CA VAL A 117 -4.71 -9.02 -1.19
C VAL A 117 -3.32 -8.56 -0.82
N PHE A 118 -2.39 -9.50 -0.71
CA PHE A 118 -0.96 -9.21 -0.64
C PHE A 118 -0.24 -9.72 -1.88
N VAL A 119 0.60 -8.89 -2.50
CA VAL A 119 1.40 -9.27 -3.68
C VAL A 119 2.88 -9.22 -3.36
N HIS A 120 3.53 -10.38 -3.44
CA HIS A 120 4.97 -10.55 -3.25
C HIS A 120 5.62 -11.14 -4.51
N ALA A 121 6.96 -11.19 -4.51
CA ALA A 121 7.74 -11.94 -5.49
C ALA A 121 9.17 -12.18 -5.00
N ASP A 122 9.87 -13.12 -5.62
CA ASP A 122 11.30 -13.32 -5.35
C ASP A 122 12.14 -12.06 -5.59
N MET A 123 13.22 -11.90 -4.79
CA MET A 123 14.12 -10.74 -4.83
C MET A 123 14.68 -10.51 -6.25
N LYS A 124 15.07 -11.57 -6.97
CA LYS A 124 15.64 -11.45 -8.31
C LYS A 124 14.62 -10.91 -9.30
N PHE A 125 13.40 -11.47 -9.29
CA PHE A 125 12.31 -10.99 -10.14
C PHE A 125 12.03 -9.50 -9.90
N ARG A 126 11.95 -9.11 -8.62
CA ARG A 126 11.69 -7.72 -8.23
C ARG A 126 12.83 -6.79 -8.65
N ALA A 127 14.08 -7.21 -8.50
CA ALA A 127 15.27 -6.45 -8.90
C ALA A 127 15.27 -6.17 -10.41
N ASP A 128 15.11 -7.23 -11.22
CA ASP A 128 15.03 -7.13 -12.67
C ASP A 128 13.87 -6.23 -13.11
N ARG A 129 12.72 -6.33 -12.43
CA ARG A 129 11.55 -5.50 -12.74
C ARG A 129 11.79 -4.03 -12.42
N ILE A 130 12.39 -3.68 -11.28
CA ILE A 130 12.60 -2.27 -10.94
C ILE A 130 13.67 -1.61 -11.82
N VAL A 131 14.65 -2.37 -12.32
CA VAL A 131 15.61 -1.87 -13.31
C VAL A 131 14.91 -1.59 -14.63
N ARG A 132 14.11 -2.55 -15.15
CA ARG A 132 13.35 -2.37 -16.39
C ARG A 132 12.35 -1.20 -16.34
N VAL A 133 11.68 -1.02 -15.20
CA VAL A 133 10.59 -0.04 -15.08
C VAL A 133 11.06 1.34 -14.63
N TYR A 134 12.09 1.42 -13.79
CA TYR A 134 12.55 2.68 -13.18
C TYR A 134 13.98 3.07 -13.52
N GLY A 135 14.67 2.25 -14.33
CA GLY A 135 16.06 2.43 -14.69
C GLY A 135 17.04 2.00 -13.59
N GLU A 136 18.30 1.89 -14.04
CA GLU A 136 19.44 1.76 -13.16
C GLU A 136 19.67 3.02 -12.34
N ARG A 137 20.28 2.85 -11.17
CA ARG A 137 20.66 3.91 -10.24
C ARG A 137 21.97 3.52 -9.56
N GLU A 138 22.63 4.49 -8.93
CA GLU A 138 23.85 4.24 -8.15
C GLU A 138 23.65 3.18 -7.05
N LYS A 139 22.47 3.22 -6.40
CA LYS A 139 22.10 2.22 -5.39
C LYS A 139 21.59 0.95 -6.06
N SER A 140 22.13 -0.20 -5.63
CA SER A 140 21.75 -1.52 -6.16
C SER A 140 20.24 -1.75 -6.10
N PRO A 141 19.66 -2.50 -7.06
CA PRO A 141 18.25 -2.84 -7.04
C PRO A 141 17.80 -3.46 -5.71
N GLU A 142 18.54 -4.43 -5.19
CA GLU A 142 18.24 -5.15 -3.94
C GLU A 142 18.25 -4.21 -2.74
N ALA A 143 19.19 -3.27 -2.69
CA ALA A 143 19.27 -2.27 -1.64
C ALA A 143 18.06 -1.31 -1.69
N ARG A 144 17.58 -0.95 -2.88
CA ARG A 144 16.35 -0.15 -3.07
C ARG A 144 15.10 -0.93 -2.63
N LEU A 145 15.02 -2.22 -2.96
CA LEU A 145 13.92 -3.10 -2.55
C LEU A 145 13.85 -3.21 -1.02
N LYS A 146 14.94 -3.63 -0.38
CA LYS A 146 15.03 -3.79 1.07
C LYS A 146 14.69 -2.51 1.82
N GLU A 147 15.16 -1.37 1.34
CA GLU A 147 14.88 -0.08 1.97
C GLU A 147 13.39 0.26 1.93
N LYS A 148 12.74 0.14 0.76
CA LYS A 148 11.31 0.44 0.63
C LYS A 148 10.43 -0.53 1.40
N ASP A 149 10.76 -1.82 1.40
CA ASP A 149 9.99 -2.83 2.13
C ASP A 149 10.15 -2.67 3.64
N LYS A 150 11.37 -2.40 4.13
CA LYS A 150 11.62 -2.10 5.55
C LYS A 150 10.80 -0.90 6.03
N ARG A 151 10.75 0.14 5.19
CA ARG A 151 9.99 1.36 5.42
C ARG A 151 8.48 1.09 5.51
N ARG A 152 7.92 0.36 4.54
CA ARG A 152 6.51 -0.08 4.56
C ARG A 152 6.17 -0.94 5.77
N ALA A 153 7.05 -1.88 6.11
CA ALA A 153 6.86 -2.75 7.27
C ALA A 153 6.86 -1.95 8.59
N ALA A 154 7.77 -0.99 8.74
CA ALA A 154 7.85 -0.13 9.92
C ALA A 154 6.61 0.78 10.05
N TYR A 155 6.18 1.42 8.95
CA TYR A 155 4.95 2.22 8.93
C TYR A 155 3.72 1.41 9.30
N TYR A 156 3.56 0.24 8.66
CA TYR A 156 2.44 -0.65 8.93
C TYR A 156 2.44 -1.12 10.38
N ARG A 157 3.58 -1.57 10.91
CA ARG A 157 3.71 -1.99 12.31
C ARG A 157 3.36 -0.87 13.28
N PHE A 158 3.82 0.35 13.02
CA PHE A 158 3.58 1.50 13.90
C PHE A 158 2.09 1.85 14.03
N TYR A 159 1.34 1.83 12.92
CA TYR A 159 -0.06 2.25 12.91
C TYR A 159 -1.07 1.13 13.17
N THR A 160 -0.66 -0.13 13.03
CA THR A 160 -1.58 -1.28 13.11
C THR A 160 -1.23 -2.28 14.20
N ASP A 161 -0.03 -2.21 14.78
CA ASP A 161 0.57 -3.24 15.64
C ASP A 161 0.69 -4.63 14.98
N MET A 162 0.42 -4.75 13.68
CA MET A 162 0.46 -5.99 12.92
C MET A 162 1.78 -6.15 12.15
N ASN A 163 2.09 -7.39 11.76
CA ASN A 163 3.27 -7.69 10.95
C ASN A 163 2.91 -7.63 9.47
N TRP A 164 3.51 -6.68 8.74
CA TRP A 164 3.30 -6.52 7.31
C TRP A 164 3.76 -7.75 6.53
N GLY A 165 2.97 -8.19 5.55
CA GLY A 165 3.24 -9.40 4.76
C GLY A 165 2.92 -10.72 5.48
N ASN A 166 2.43 -10.69 6.72
CA ASN A 166 1.87 -11.90 7.34
C ASN A 166 0.59 -12.31 6.60
N ALA A 167 0.58 -13.52 6.04
CA ALA A 167 -0.53 -14.04 5.25
C ALA A 167 -1.88 -13.97 5.99
N ALA A 168 -1.90 -14.13 7.32
CA ALA A 168 -3.12 -14.08 8.12
C ALA A 168 -3.82 -12.70 8.14
N ASN A 169 -3.14 -11.62 7.74
CA ASN A 169 -3.76 -10.29 7.63
C ASN A 169 -4.59 -10.14 6.35
N TYR A 170 -4.42 -11.04 5.39
CA TYR A 170 -4.96 -10.96 4.03
C TYR A 170 -5.85 -12.17 3.76
N HIS A 171 -6.76 -12.05 2.79
CA HIS A 171 -7.56 -13.17 2.33
C HIS A 171 -6.79 -14.04 1.34
N ILE A 172 -5.93 -13.42 0.52
CA ILE A 172 -5.01 -14.11 -0.39
C ILE A 172 -3.64 -13.41 -0.43
N ALA A 173 -2.59 -14.19 -0.64
CA ALA A 173 -1.25 -13.71 -0.95
C ALA A 173 -0.79 -14.36 -2.27
N LEU A 174 -0.30 -13.56 -3.21
CA LEU A 174 0.06 -14.00 -4.57
C LEU A 174 1.55 -13.74 -4.84
N ASP A 175 2.25 -14.77 -5.30
CA ASP A 175 3.59 -14.64 -5.86
C ASP A 175 3.49 -14.26 -7.35
N SER A 176 3.53 -12.96 -7.61
CA SER A 176 3.48 -12.40 -8.96
C SER A 176 4.68 -12.76 -9.84
N GLY A 177 5.81 -13.17 -9.25
CA GLY A 177 6.98 -13.62 -9.99
C GLY A 177 6.81 -15.01 -10.62
N ILE A 178 5.99 -15.85 -9.97
CA ILE A 178 5.64 -17.19 -10.46
C ILE A 178 4.35 -17.16 -11.29
N ILE A 179 3.32 -16.47 -10.78
CA ILE A 179 1.98 -16.45 -11.39
C ILE A 179 1.94 -15.55 -12.64
N GLY A 180 2.73 -14.47 -12.66
CA GLY A 180 2.64 -13.42 -13.67
C GLY A 180 1.63 -12.32 -13.29
N ILE A 181 1.80 -11.14 -13.87
CA ILE A 181 1.05 -9.93 -13.53
C ILE A 181 -0.42 -10.05 -13.96
N GLU A 182 -0.64 -10.41 -15.22
CA GLU A 182 -1.95 -10.54 -15.85
C GLU A 182 -2.76 -11.64 -15.15
N LYS A 183 -2.15 -12.81 -14.95
CA LYS A 183 -2.81 -13.92 -14.27
C LYS A 183 -3.13 -13.62 -12.80
N SER A 184 -2.27 -12.86 -12.11
CA SER A 184 -2.56 -12.38 -10.76
C SER A 184 -3.79 -11.46 -10.74
N ALA A 185 -3.95 -10.60 -11.76
CA ALA A 185 -5.13 -9.74 -11.87
C ALA A 185 -6.41 -10.56 -12.13
N GLU A 186 -6.37 -11.52 -13.05
CA GLU A 186 -7.50 -12.45 -13.31
C GLU A 186 -7.93 -13.23 -12.05
N ILE A 187 -6.96 -13.70 -11.26
CA ILE A 187 -7.27 -14.40 -10.00
C ILE A 187 -7.99 -13.46 -9.03
N ILE A 188 -7.49 -12.25 -8.84
CA ILE A 188 -8.11 -11.27 -7.94
C ILE A 188 -9.53 -10.91 -8.42
N GLU A 189 -9.69 -10.70 -9.72
CA GLU A 189 -10.99 -10.43 -10.36
C GLU A 189 -11.99 -11.56 -10.11
N SER A 190 -11.58 -12.82 -10.26
CA SER A 190 -12.46 -13.97 -10.03
C SER A 190 -12.94 -14.16 -8.58
N LEU A 191 -12.29 -13.46 -7.64
CA LEU A 191 -12.61 -13.47 -6.21
C LEU A 191 -13.38 -12.22 -5.77
N ALA A 192 -13.55 -11.25 -6.67
CA ALA A 192 -14.29 -10.01 -6.45
C ALA A 192 -15.80 -10.23 -6.58
#